data_AF-A0A915J366-F1
#
_entry.id   AF-A0A915J366-F1
#
_cell.length_a   1.000
_cell.length_b   1.000
_cell.length_c   1.000
_cell.angle_alpha   90.00
_cell.angle_beta   90.00
_cell.angle_gamma   90.00
#
_symmetry.space_group_name_H-M   'P 1'
#
loop_
_entity.id
_entity.type
_entity.pdbx_description
1 polymer ?
#
loop_
_entity_poly.entity_id
_entity_poly.type
_entity_poly.pdbx_seq_one_letter_code
_entity_poly.pdbx_strand_id
1 'polypeptide(L)'
;MGLHNKAKIPNWLDVALKNNRTLAESGIRGHRSLGSAAINMCYVACGSCDAYIEYGIHCWDMAAAGLIVQEAGGVLLDATGEDFDLMSRRVLCASTMGLAQSIAKVCQHVDFPAEDS
;
A
#
# COMPACT_ATOMS: atom_id res chain seq x y z
N MET A 1 -28.36 20.85 16.17
CA MET A 1 -26.93 21.08 15.86
C MET A 1 -26.72 20.71 14.40
N GLY A 2 -26.93 21.67 13.49
CA GLY A 2 -26.96 21.41 12.05
C GLY A 2 -25.57 21.53 11.44
N LEU A 3 -24.93 20.40 11.13
CA LEU A 3 -23.71 20.39 10.33
C LEU A 3 -24.05 20.72 8.87
N HIS A 4 -24.02 22.01 8.54
CA HIS A 4 -23.98 22.50 7.17
C HIS A 4 -22.54 22.40 6.66
N ASN A 5 -22.25 21.32 5.92
CA ASN A 5 -21.32 21.19 4.79
C ASN A 5 -20.97 19.70 4.68
N LYS A 6 -21.79 18.92 3.96
CA LYS A 6 -21.42 17.54 3.62
C LYS A 6 -20.36 17.61 2.53
N ALA A 7 -19.10 17.82 2.92
CA ALA A 7 -17.98 17.56 2.04
C ALA A 7 -18.16 16.15 1.47
N LYS A 8 -18.18 16.01 0.13
CA LYS A 8 -18.25 14.70 -0.50
C LYS A 8 -16.96 13.96 -0.12
N ILE A 9 -17.11 12.87 0.63
CA ILE A 9 -16.00 11.98 0.93
C ILE A 9 -15.48 11.44 -0.39
N PRO A 10 -14.18 11.59 -0.70
CA PRO A 10 -13.60 10.99 -1.89
C PRO A 10 -13.70 9.47 -1.86
N ASN A 11 -13.99 8.83 -2.99
CA ASN A 11 -14.11 7.37 -3.09
C ASN A 11 -12.88 6.62 -2.54
N TRP A 12 -11.68 7.17 -2.75
CA TRP A 12 -10.44 6.56 -2.27
C TRP A 12 -10.40 6.44 -0.74
N LEU A 13 -11.01 7.39 -0.02
CA LEU A 13 -11.04 7.37 1.45
C LEU A 13 -11.94 6.23 1.94
N ASP A 14 -13.08 6.01 1.29
CA ASP A 14 -13.97 4.89 1.62
C ASP A 14 -13.29 3.54 1.37
N VAL A 15 -12.54 3.42 0.27
CA VAL A 15 -11.76 2.21 -0.04
C VAL A 15 -10.65 1.99 0.99
N ALA A 16 -9.88 3.03 1.33
CA ALA A 16 -8.83 2.93 2.34
C ALA A 16 -9.37 2.50 3.71
N LEU A 17 -10.50 3.07 4.14
CA LEU A 17 -11.14 2.70 5.42
C LEU A 17 -11.69 1.27 5.39
N LYS A 18 -12.26 0.81 4.28
CA LYS A 18 -12.70 -0.58 4.10
C LYS A 18 -11.51 -1.54 4.15
N ASN A 19 -10.42 -1.24 3.44
CA ASN A 19 -9.21 -2.06 3.45
C ASN A 19 -8.60 -2.18 4.85
N ASN A 20 -8.51 -1.08 5.60
CA ASN A 20 -8.04 -1.10 6.98
C ASN A 20 -8.91 -2.01 7.87
N ARG A 21 -10.22 -1.97 7.68
CA ARG A 21 -11.16 -2.85 8.38
C ARG A 21 -10.94 -4.31 8.00
N THR A 22 -10.88 -4.62 6.70
CA THR A 22 -10.66 -5.98 6.19
C THR A 22 -9.33 -6.57 6.68
N LEU A 23 -8.26 -5.79 6.67
CA LEU A 23 -6.95 -6.22 7.18
C LEU A 23 -6.98 -6.43 8.70
N ALA A 24 -7.65 -5.55 9.45
CA ALA A 24 -7.83 -5.76 10.89
C ALA A 24 -8.61 -7.06 11.20
N GLU A 25 -9.62 -7.38 10.40
CA GLU A 25 -10.41 -8.61 10.52
C GLU A 25 -9.67 -9.86 10.02
N SER A 26 -8.61 -9.72 9.21
CA SER A 26 -7.78 -10.83 8.71
C SER A 26 -6.72 -11.31 9.72
N GLY A 27 -6.76 -10.83 10.97
CA GLY A 27 -5.89 -11.30 12.04
C GLY A 27 -4.50 -10.66 12.08
N ILE A 28 -4.30 -9.49 11.47
CA ILE A 28 -3.04 -8.75 11.63
C ILE A 28 -2.84 -8.36 13.10
N ARG A 29 -1.57 -8.32 13.54
CA ARG A 29 -1.23 -7.85 14.91
C ARG A 29 -1.44 -6.35 15.09
N GLY A 30 -1.42 -5.59 14.01
CA GLY A 30 -1.71 -4.18 14.01
C GLY A 30 -1.25 -3.49 12.73
N HIS A 31 -1.80 -2.31 12.49
CA HIS A 31 -1.43 -1.43 11.40
C HIS A 31 -0.46 -0.35 11.91
N ARG A 32 0.44 0.12 11.05
CA ARG A 32 1.39 1.21 11.34
C ARG A 32 1.41 2.18 10.15
N SER A 33 1.55 3.47 10.43
CA SER A 33 1.75 4.49 9.40
C SER A 33 2.71 5.54 9.94
N LEU A 34 3.92 5.62 9.35
CA LEU A 34 4.97 6.55 9.76
C LEU A 34 4.95 7.87 8.98
N GLY A 35 4.01 8.02 8.03
CA GLY A 35 3.86 9.24 7.21
C GLY A 35 4.90 9.40 6.08
N SER A 36 5.70 8.36 5.78
CA SER A 36 6.61 8.34 4.63
C SER A 36 6.62 6.95 4.00
N ALA A 37 6.28 6.87 2.71
CA ALA A 37 6.25 5.63 1.95
C ALA A 37 7.61 4.94 1.93
N ALA A 38 8.67 5.68 1.62
CA ALA A 38 10.03 5.15 1.59
C ALA A 38 10.46 4.55 2.94
N ILE A 39 10.13 5.21 4.07
CA ILE A 39 10.43 4.69 5.40
C ILE A 39 9.61 3.42 5.68
N ASN A 40 8.31 3.41 5.36
CA ASN A 40 7.47 2.23 5.58
C ASN A 40 7.99 1.02 4.78
N MET A 41 8.41 1.22 3.53
CA MET A 41 9.03 0.16 2.71
C MET A 41 10.36 -0.33 3.31
N CYS A 42 11.22 0.57 3.79
CA CYS A 42 12.47 0.18 4.48
C CYS A 42 12.20 -0.59 5.79
N TYR A 43 11.08 -0.33 6.47
CA TYR A 43 10.66 -1.11 7.64
C TYR A 43 10.30 -2.56 7.28
N VAL A 44 9.78 -2.79 6.07
CA VAL A 44 9.59 -4.15 5.55
C VAL A 44 10.94 -4.79 5.25
N ALA A 45 11.84 -4.06 4.57
CA ALA A 45 13.17 -4.55 4.24
C ALA A 45 14.00 -4.95 5.48
N CYS A 46 13.88 -4.22 6.59
CA CYS A 46 14.59 -4.55 7.83
C CYS A 46 13.86 -5.56 8.73
N GLY A 47 12.71 -6.10 8.30
CA GLY A 47 11.92 -7.09 9.05
C GLY A 47 11.16 -6.52 10.25
N SER A 48 11.06 -5.19 10.37
CA SER A 48 10.27 -4.54 11.43
C SER A 48 8.76 -4.54 11.14
N CYS A 49 8.38 -4.66 9.87
CA CYS A 49 7.01 -4.83 9.40
C CYS A 49 6.93 -5.97 8.38
N ASP A 50 5.80 -6.67 8.33
CA ASP A 50 5.66 -7.83 7.45
C ASP A 50 5.27 -7.41 6.01
N ALA A 51 4.52 -6.32 5.85
CA ALA A 51 4.09 -5.78 4.56
C ALA A 51 3.70 -4.30 4.63
N TYR A 52 3.67 -3.64 3.48
CA TYR A 52 3.22 -2.27 3.28
C TYR A 52 2.48 -2.15 1.95
N ILE A 53 1.34 -1.44 1.95
CA ILE A 53 0.49 -1.21 0.79
C ILE A 53 0.05 0.25 0.77
N GLU A 54 0.16 0.92 -0.37
CA GLU A 54 -0.31 2.30 -0.53
C GLU A 54 -0.74 2.60 -1.97
N TYR A 55 -1.67 3.54 -2.10
CA TYR A 55 -2.25 3.99 -3.36
C TYR A 55 -2.08 5.50 -3.51
N GLY A 56 -1.82 5.96 -4.74
CA GLY A 56 -1.69 7.37 -5.07
C GLY A 56 -0.32 7.98 -4.79
N ILE A 57 0.67 7.20 -4.37
CA ILE A 57 2.06 7.66 -4.20
C ILE A 57 2.77 7.78 -5.54
N HIS A 58 3.92 8.45 -5.55
CA HIS A 58 4.66 8.74 -6.77
C HIS A 58 5.92 7.87 -6.95
N CYS A 59 6.42 7.78 -8.18
CA CYS A 59 7.61 7.03 -8.55
C CYS A 59 8.82 7.34 -7.63
N TRP A 60 9.01 8.62 -7.27
CA TRP A 60 10.09 9.04 -6.37
C TRP A 60 9.93 8.55 -4.93
N ASP A 61 8.71 8.25 -4.49
CA ASP A 61 8.45 7.71 -3.15
C ASP A 61 8.85 6.23 -3.04
N MET A 62 8.83 5.51 -4.18
CA MET A 62 9.01 4.06 -4.25
C MET A 62 10.34 3.63 -4.82
N ALA A 63 10.93 4.38 -5.76
CA ALA A 63 12.05 3.91 -6.58
C ALA A 63 13.24 3.41 -5.75
N ALA A 64 13.72 4.23 -4.80
CA ALA A 64 14.87 3.87 -3.98
C ALA A 64 14.55 2.75 -2.99
N ALA A 65 13.40 2.84 -2.31
CA ALA A 65 13.02 1.86 -1.30
C ALA A 65 12.62 0.50 -1.91
N GLY A 66 12.10 0.49 -3.14
CA GLY A 66 11.77 -0.72 -3.88
C GLY A 66 12.99 -1.59 -4.12
N LEU A 67 14.11 -0.99 -4.57
CA LEU A 67 15.38 -1.70 -4.71
C LEU A 67 15.87 -2.25 -3.37
N ILE A 68 15.78 -1.47 -2.29
CA ILE A 68 16.17 -1.91 -0.94
C ILE A 68 15.35 -3.13 -0.50
N VAL A 69 14.03 -3.13 -0.71
CA VAL A 69 13.17 -4.27 -0.38
C VAL A 69 13.58 -5.51 -1.18
N GLN A 70 13.83 -5.37 -2.47
CA GLN A 70 14.22 -6.49 -3.33
C GLN A 70 15.58 -7.09 -2.91
N GLU A 71 16.58 -6.25 -2.64
CA GLU A 71 17.91 -6.70 -2.17
C GLU A 71 17.87 -7.33 -0.77
N ALA A 72 16.91 -6.92 0.07
CA ALA A 72 16.65 -7.57 1.36
C ALA A 72 15.94 -8.93 1.23
N GLY A 73 15.58 -9.36 0.01
CA GLY A 73 14.84 -10.60 -0.25
C GLY A 73 13.33 -10.48 -0.12
N GLY A 74 12.81 -9.25 0.03
CA GLY A 74 11.38 -8.95 -0.01
C GLY A 74 10.83 -8.95 -1.43
N VAL A 75 9.51 -8.85 -1.52
CA VAL A 75 8.78 -8.80 -2.80
C VAL A 75 8.15 -7.43 -3.02
N LEU A 76 8.01 -7.06 -4.29
CA LEU A 76 7.40 -5.83 -4.75
C LEU A 76 6.38 -6.18 -5.84
N LEU A 77 5.12 -5.79 -5.65
CA LEU A 77 4.01 -5.98 -6.57
C LEU A 77 3.24 -4.67 -6.73
N ASP A 78 2.41 -4.58 -7.77
CA ASP A 78 1.30 -3.63 -7.76
C ASP A 78 0.31 -4.02 -6.63
N ALA A 79 -0.41 -3.04 -6.09
CA ALA A 79 -1.45 -3.31 -5.11
C ALA A 79 -2.54 -4.26 -5.63
N THR A 80 -2.74 -4.35 -6.95
CA THR A 80 -3.64 -5.32 -7.62
C THR A 80 -3.16 -6.77 -7.54
N GLY A 81 -1.91 -7.01 -7.15
CA GLY A 81 -1.27 -8.33 -7.18
C GLY A 81 -0.58 -8.67 -8.51
N GLU A 82 -0.63 -7.77 -9.48
CA GLU A 82 0.13 -7.87 -10.74
C GLU A 82 1.60 -7.45 -10.53
N ASP A 83 2.40 -7.59 -11.60
CA ASP A 83 3.79 -7.15 -11.60
C ASP A 83 3.91 -5.67 -11.23
N PHE A 84 4.95 -5.35 -10.44
CA PHE A 84 5.19 -3.98 -10.01
C PHE A 84 5.49 -3.07 -11.20
N ASP A 85 4.72 -1.98 -11.28
CA ASP A 85 4.94 -0.87 -12.19
C ASP A 85 5.21 0.40 -11.37
N LEU A 86 6.39 0.99 -11.60
CA LEU A 86 6.84 2.19 -10.90
C LEU A 86 5.93 3.40 -11.16
N MET A 87 5.23 3.44 -12.30
CA MET A 87 4.41 4.56 -12.75
C MET A 87 2.93 4.39 -12.39
N SER A 88 2.50 3.23 -11.90
CA SER A 88 1.09 2.91 -11.65
C SER A 88 0.50 3.62 -10.42
N ARG A 89 1.36 4.27 -9.61
CA ARG A 89 1.01 4.91 -8.34
C ARG A 89 0.44 3.96 -7.29
N ARG A 90 0.78 2.68 -7.38
CA ARG A 90 0.34 1.65 -6.45
C ARG A 90 1.52 0.77 -6.08
N VAL A 91 1.66 0.49 -4.79
CA VAL A 91 2.69 -0.44 -4.32
C VAL A 91 2.12 -1.38 -3.28
N LEU A 92 2.56 -2.63 -3.38
CA LEU A 92 2.48 -3.62 -2.34
C LEU A 92 3.86 -4.25 -2.18
N CYS A 93 4.48 -4.03 -1.03
CA CYS A 93 5.71 -4.71 -0.66
C CYS A 93 5.51 -5.61 0.55
N ALA A 94 6.15 -6.77 0.57
CA ALA A 94 6.02 -7.72 1.67
C ALA A 94 7.30 -8.54 1.86
N SER A 95 7.43 -9.16 3.04
CA SER A 95 8.54 -10.06 3.35
C SER A 95 8.52 -11.36 2.52
N THR A 96 7.34 -11.77 2.02
CA THR A 96 7.18 -12.99 1.21
C THR A 96 6.10 -12.83 0.13
N MET A 97 6.24 -13.58 -0.97
CA MET A 97 5.25 -13.61 -2.05
C MET A 97 3.86 -14.07 -1.56
N GLY A 98 3.81 -15.11 -0.71
CA GLY A 98 2.53 -15.62 -0.21
C GLY A 98 1.76 -14.59 0.63
N LEU A 99 2.46 -13.77 1.41
CA LEU A 99 1.85 -12.67 2.14
C LEU A 99 1.36 -11.56 1.20
N ALA A 100 2.17 -11.15 0.22
CA ALA A 100 1.76 -10.16 -0.76
C ALA A 100 0.48 -10.59 -1.51
N GLN A 101 0.45 -11.81 -2.03
CA GLN A 101 -0.74 -12.35 -2.72
C GLN A 101 -1.97 -12.42 -1.80
N SER A 102 -1.78 -12.78 -0.52
CA SER A 102 -2.87 -12.81 0.45
C SER A 102 -3.46 -11.43 0.70
N ILE A 103 -2.61 -10.39 0.76
CA ILE A 103 -3.03 -9.00 0.94
C ILE A 103 -3.74 -8.48 -0.32
N ALA A 104 -3.15 -8.68 -1.50
CA ALA A 104 -3.73 -8.26 -2.77
C ALA A 104 -5.14 -8.83 -2.97
N LYS A 105 -5.38 -10.09 -2.57
CA LYS A 105 -6.68 -10.75 -2.69
C LYS A 105 -7.79 -10.14 -1.82
N VAL A 106 -7.44 -9.57 -0.66
CA VAL A 106 -8.44 -9.06 0.29
C VAL A 106 -8.65 -7.55 0.19
N CYS A 107 -7.65 -6.80 -0.29
CA CYS A 107 -7.76 -5.36 -0.46
C CYS A 107 -8.52 -5.00 -1.74
N GLN A 108 -9.37 -3.98 -1.65
CA GLN A 108 -9.95 -3.31 -2.81
C GLN A 108 -8.97 -2.26 -3.33
N HIS A 109 -8.91 -2.07 -4.64
CA HIS A 109 -7.97 -1.13 -5.26
C HIS A 109 -8.66 0.18 -5.62
N VAL A 110 -7.86 1.25 -5.61
CA VAL A 110 -8.25 2.55 -6.16
C VAL A 110 -7.40 2.79 -7.38
N ASP A 111 -8.04 3.13 -8.48
CA ASP A 111 -7.35 3.54 -9.69
C ASP A 111 -7.00 5.02 -9.60
N PHE A 112 -5.70 5.29 -9.65
CA PHE A 112 -5.15 6.61 -9.89
C PHE A 112 -4.56 6.62 -11.31
N PRO A 113 -4.67 7.72 -12.06
CA PRO A 113 -4.00 7.84 -13.36
C PRO A 113 -2.49 7.60 -13.20
N ALA A 114 -1.91 6.79 -14.08
CA ALA A 114 -0.47 6.56 -14.10
C ALA A 114 0.28 7.89 -14.33
N GLU A 115 1.50 8.00 -13.82
CA GLU A 115 2.27 9.25 -13.93
C GLU A 115 2.73 9.58 -15.35
N ASP A 116 2.78 8.59 -16.23
CA ASP A 116 3.18 8.69 -17.63
C ASP A 116 1.98 8.74 -18.61
N SER A 117 0.76 8.88 -18.09
CA SER A 117 -0.48 8.96 -18.89
C SER A 117 -0.79 10.34 -19.47
#